data_AF-A0A3M1C040-F1
#
_entry.id   AF-A0A3M1C040-F1
#
_cell.length_a   1.000
_cell.length_b   1.000
_cell.length_c   1.000
_cell.angle_alpha   90.00
_cell.angle_beta   90.00
_cell.angle_gamma   90.00
#
_symmetry.space_group_name_H-M   'P 1'
#
loop_
_entity.id
_entity.type
_entity.pdbx_description
1 polymer ?
#
loop_
_entity_poly.entity_id
_entity_poly.type
_entity_poly.pdbx_seq_one_letter_code
_entity_poly.pdbx_strand_id
1 'polypeptide(L)'
;MTYPSVGMFLKKHVEGTTPLPLSETFSYVGLKFEKEKQVEEVTLGGIDVRVNEKDQIYISSIDNLDDFGKQFGFKENDIIYAINNRLFTLETAEEILNDFITNSKEGDLVTFEVIRKNKKGEQKNIILKGKLKKIKQIKKNTLDVFENMNEEQTFLLKKWLGSE
;
A
#
# COMPACT_ATOMS: atom_id res chain seq x y z
N MET A 1 -2.37 -27.32 -34.62
CA MET A 1 -1.43 -26.80 -33.60
C MET A 1 -0.13 -27.56 -33.73
N THR A 2 0.99 -26.87 -33.94
CA THR A 2 2.31 -27.47 -34.25
C THR A 2 3.00 -28.13 -33.05
N TYR A 3 2.47 -27.97 -31.83
CA TYR A 3 2.95 -28.65 -30.61
C TYR A 3 1.77 -29.30 -29.87
N PRO A 4 1.67 -30.64 -29.84
CA PRO A 4 0.60 -31.34 -29.14
C PRO A 4 0.51 -31.03 -27.63
N SER A 5 1.65 -30.77 -26.99
CA SER A 5 1.75 -30.39 -25.57
C SER A 5 1.01 -29.09 -25.24
N VAL A 6 1.12 -28.08 -26.11
CA VAL A 6 0.40 -26.80 -25.96
C VAL A 6 -1.11 -27.03 -26.03
N GLY A 7 -1.55 -27.88 -26.97
CA GLY A 7 -2.97 -28.23 -27.08
C GLY A 7 -3.52 -28.92 -25.83
N MET A 8 -2.77 -29.85 -25.25
CA MET A 8 -3.15 -30.52 -24.00
C MET A 8 -3.22 -29.55 -22.82
N PHE A 9 -2.26 -28.62 -22.72
CA PHE A 9 -2.26 -27.58 -21.69
C PHE A 9 -3.51 -26.70 -21.77
N LEU A 10 -3.83 -26.18 -22.96
CA LEU A 10 -4.99 -25.32 -23.19
C LEU A 10 -6.31 -26.07 -22.90
N LYS A 11 -6.43 -27.33 -23.33
CA LYS A 11 -7.60 -28.16 -23.01
C LYS A 11 -7.78 -28.37 -21.50
N LYS A 12 -6.69 -28.60 -20.77
CA LYS A 12 -6.74 -28.87 -19.33
C LYS A 12 -7.08 -27.63 -18.49
N HIS A 13 -6.46 -26.49 -18.82
CA HIS A 13 -6.48 -25.30 -17.96
C HIS A 13 -7.36 -24.14 -18.48
N VAL A 14 -7.68 -24.10 -19.77
CA VAL A 14 -8.48 -23.03 -20.38
C VAL A 14 -9.87 -23.54 -20.76
N GLU A 15 -9.96 -24.67 -21.47
CA GLU A 15 -11.25 -25.31 -21.78
C GLU A 15 -11.81 -26.08 -20.56
N GLY A 16 -10.92 -26.65 -19.75
CA GLY A 16 -11.25 -27.39 -18.54
C GLY A 16 -11.34 -26.52 -17.28
N THR A 17 -11.62 -27.16 -16.15
CA THR A 17 -11.80 -26.50 -14.83
C THR A 17 -10.53 -26.49 -13.98
N THR A 18 -9.41 -27.03 -14.48
CA THR A 18 -8.17 -27.09 -13.70
C THR A 18 -7.51 -25.71 -13.66
N PRO A 19 -7.26 -25.09 -12.49
CA PRO A 19 -6.62 -23.79 -12.41
C PRO A 19 -5.24 -23.78 -13.09
N LEU A 20 -4.84 -22.63 -13.65
CA LEU A 20 -3.52 -22.45 -14.21
C LEU A 20 -2.43 -22.71 -13.16
N PRO A 21 -1.34 -23.44 -13.50
CA PRO A 21 -0.24 -23.73 -12.58
C PRO A 21 0.70 -22.52 -12.48
N LEU A 22 0.18 -21.38 -12.02
CA LEU A 22 0.90 -20.10 -12.03
C LEU A 22 2.17 -20.13 -11.19
N SER A 23 2.14 -20.79 -10.01
CA SER A 23 3.31 -20.92 -9.14
C SER A 23 4.47 -21.62 -9.84
N GLU A 24 4.19 -22.74 -10.52
CA GLU A 24 5.19 -23.45 -11.32
C GLU A 24 5.65 -22.61 -12.51
N THR A 25 4.72 -22.02 -13.26
CA THR A 25 5.03 -21.25 -14.48
C THR A 25 5.94 -20.06 -14.18
N PHE A 26 5.65 -19.30 -13.11
CA PHE A 26 6.45 -18.14 -12.71
C PHE A 26 7.79 -18.54 -12.08
N SER A 27 7.89 -19.73 -11.46
CA SER A 27 9.15 -20.20 -10.89
C SER A 27 10.26 -20.39 -11.93
N TYR A 28 9.91 -20.67 -13.19
CA TYR A 28 10.87 -20.81 -14.29
C TYR A 28 11.60 -19.49 -14.60
N VAL A 29 10.97 -18.36 -14.34
CA VAL A 29 11.56 -17.01 -14.52
C VAL A 29 11.99 -16.40 -13.18
N GLY A 30 12.18 -17.23 -12.14
CA GLY A 30 12.67 -16.75 -10.84
C GLY A 30 11.65 -15.94 -10.02
N LEU A 31 10.35 -16.09 -10.32
CA LEU A 31 9.29 -15.39 -9.62
C LEU A 31 8.50 -16.32 -8.70
N LYS A 32 8.31 -15.89 -7.47
CA LYS A 32 7.42 -16.51 -6.48
C LYS A 32 6.01 -15.94 -6.65
N PHE A 33 5.08 -16.78 -7.08
CA PHE A 33 3.65 -16.42 -7.08
C PHE A 33 2.97 -16.89 -5.80
N GLU A 34 2.31 -15.96 -5.11
CA GLU A 34 1.47 -16.25 -3.94
C GLU A 34 0.05 -15.74 -4.20
N LYS A 35 -0.94 -16.64 -4.13
CA LYS A 35 -2.35 -16.28 -4.34
C LYS A 35 -2.84 -15.31 -3.27
N GLU A 36 -2.37 -15.49 -2.04
CA GLU A 36 -2.61 -14.60 -0.91
C GLU A 36 -1.32 -14.50 -0.11
N LYS A 37 -0.86 -13.28 0.14
CA LYS A 37 0.32 -12.97 0.95
C LYS A 37 -0.08 -11.99 2.03
N GLN A 38 0.14 -12.39 3.29
CA GLN A 38 -0.02 -11.47 4.41
C GLN A 38 1.20 -10.56 4.48
N VAL A 39 0.96 -9.26 4.38
CA VAL A 39 1.99 -8.22 4.51
C VAL A 39 1.63 -7.31 5.68
N GLU A 40 2.65 -6.80 6.34
CA GLU A 40 2.50 -5.75 7.34
C GLU A 40 2.86 -4.41 6.70
N GLU A 41 1.92 -3.47 6.75
CA GLU A 41 2.09 -2.17 6.11
C GLU A 41 1.89 -1.03 7.09
N VAL A 42 2.64 0.04 6.87
CA VAL A 42 2.43 1.33 7.53
C VAL A 42 1.42 2.12 6.70
N THR A 43 0.39 2.66 7.35
CA THR A 43 -0.64 3.50 6.73
C THR A 43 -0.71 4.85 7.44
N LEU A 44 -1.48 5.77 6.86
CA LEU A 44 -1.91 7.01 7.55
C LEU A 44 -3.15 6.80 8.44
N GLY A 45 -3.46 5.55 8.80
CA GLY A 45 -4.59 5.23 9.66
C GLY A 45 -5.92 5.02 8.93
N GLY A 46 -5.91 4.76 7.62
CA GLY A 46 -7.13 4.45 6.85
C GLY A 46 -8.06 5.65 6.60
N ILE A 47 -7.53 6.88 6.66
CA ILE A 47 -8.23 8.11 6.28
C ILE A 47 -8.14 8.34 4.76
N ASP A 48 -9.21 8.86 4.18
CA ASP A 48 -9.19 9.36 2.80
C ASP A 48 -8.99 10.87 2.80
N VAL A 49 -8.04 11.38 1.99
CA VAL A 49 -7.73 12.82 1.94
C VAL A 49 -8.06 13.44 0.58
N ARG A 50 -8.41 14.72 0.61
CA ARG A 50 -8.61 15.56 -0.59
C ARG A 50 -7.99 16.93 -0.38
N VAL A 51 -7.86 17.68 -1.46
CA VAL A 51 -7.39 19.07 -1.47
C VAL A 51 -8.60 19.99 -1.61
N ASN A 52 -8.67 21.05 -0.80
CA ASN A 52 -9.71 22.06 -0.92
C ASN A 52 -9.28 23.23 -1.84
N GLU A 53 -10.14 24.21 -2.05
CA GLU A 53 -9.87 25.39 -2.89
C GLU A 53 -8.74 26.31 -2.38
N LYS A 54 -8.24 26.07 -1.16
CA LYS A 54 -7.15 26.81 -0.52
C LYS A 54 -5.85 26.00 -0.47
N ASP A 55 -5.75 24.96 -1.29
CA ASP A 55 -4.61 24.03 -1.36
C ASP A 55 -4.29 23.32 -0.02
N GLN A 56 -5.31 23.15 0.83
CA GLN A 56 -5.15 22.45 2.10
C GLN A 56 -5.62 21.00 2.00
N ILE A 57 -4.82 20.09 2.54
CA ILE A 57 -5.14 18.67 2.60
C ILE A 57 -6.09 18.43 3.78
N TYR A 58 -7.28 17.88 3.52
CA TYR A 58 -8.29 17.60 4.52
C TYR A 58 -8.80 16.16 4.45
N ILE A 59 -9.27 15.66 5.58
CA ILE A 59 -9.88 14.33 5.70
C ILE A 59 -11.27 14.35 5.09
N SER A 60 -11.44 13.64 3.99
CA SER A 60 -12.70 13.54 3.25
C SER A 60 -13.58 12.35 3.69
N SER A 61 -12.99 11.27 4.20
CA SER A 61 -13.72 10.15 4.81
C SER A 61 -12.88 9.49 5.91
N ILE A 62 -13.59 8.91 6.89
CA ILE A 62 -13.05 8.10 7.98
C ILE A 62 -13.69 6.70 8.03
N ASP A 63 -14.39 6.29 6.96
CA ASP A 63 -15.13 5.01 6.93
C ASP A 63 -14.20 3.79 7.03
N ASN A 64 -12.94 3.94 6.62
CA ASN A 64 -11.95 2.88 6.55
C ASN A 64 -10.87 2.98 7.65
N LEU A 65 -11.15 3.69 8.76
CA LEU A 65 -10.18 3.83 9.85
C LEU A 65 -9.72 2.46 10.35
N ASP A 66 -8.41 2.24 10.28
CA ASP A 66 -7.77 1.06 10.82
C ASP A 66 -7.43 1.23 12.32
N ASP A 67 -6.84 0.20 12.92
CA ASP A 67 -6.50 0.21 14.34
C ASP A 67 -5.40 1.22 14.72
N PHE A 68 -4.64 1.71 13.73
CA PHE A 68 -3.74 2.84 13.91
C PHE A 68 -4.52 4.15 13.92
N GLY A 69 -5.36 4.40 12.91
CA GLY A 69 -6.15 5.62 12.74
C GLY A 69 -7.16 5.89 13.86
N LYS A 70 -7.79 4.84 14.41
CA LYS A 70 -8.76 4.95 15.52
C LYS A 70 -8.20 5.65 16.76
N GLN A 71 -6.87 5.65 16.96
CA GLN A 71 -6.23 6.30 18.10
C GLN A 71 -6.34 7.83 18.08
N PHE A 72 -6.43 8.42 16.89
CA PHE A 72 -6.33 9.87 16.71
C PHE A 72 -7.68 10.58 16.85
N GLY A 73 -8.81 9.87 16.77
CA GLY A 73 -10.12 10.50 16.83
C GLY A 73 -10.31 11.54 15.71
N PHE A 74 -9.86 11.21 14.50
CA PHE A 74 -10.05 12.00 13.29
C PHE A 74 -11.52 12.30 13.04
N LYS A 75 -11.78 13.41 12.36
CA LYS A 75 -13.11 13.78 11.90
C LYS A 75 -13.04 14.21 10.44
N GLU A 76 -14.11 13.96 9.72
CA GLU A 76 -14.29 14.54 8.40
C GLU A 76 -14.17 16.06 8.46
N ASN A 77 -13.54 16.63 7.43
CA ASN A 77 -13.20 18.04 7.27
C ASN A 77 -12.12 18.56 8.23
N ASP A 78 -11.44 17.69 8.98
CA ASP A 78 -10.16 18.06 9.60
C ASP A 78 -9.14 18.39 8.52
N ILE A 79 -8.50 19.55 8.63
CA ILE A 79 -7.34 19.89 7.79
C ILE A 79 -6.11 19.35 8.48
N ILE A 80 -5.32 18.54 7.78
CA ILE A 80 -4.05 18.01 8.30
C ILE A 80 -2.99 19.10 8.09
N TYR A 81 -2.58 19.75 9.18
CA TYR A 81 -1.63 20.84 9.14
C TYR A 81 -0.18 20.35 9.23
N ALA A 82 0.08 19.37 10.09
CA ALA A 82 1.42 18.82 10.27
C ALA A 82 1.38 17.34 10.67
N ILE A 83 2.41 16.60 10.26
CA ILE A 83 2.69 15.23 10.70
C ILE A 83 4.09 15.21 11.31
N ASN A 84 4.23 14.70 12.54
CA ASN A 84 5.50 14.67 13.28
C ASN A 84 6.23 16.02 13.29
N ASN A 85 5.46 17.09 13.51
CA ASN A 85 5.91 18.49 13.53
C ASN A 85 6.47 19.02 12.20
N ARG A 86 6.24 18.31 11.08
CA ARG A 86 6.56 18.77 9.72
C ARG A 86 5.28 19.25 9.05
N LEU A 87 5.31 20.45 8.47
CA LEU A 87 4.17 21.02 7.75
C LEU A 87 3.76 20.09 6.61
N PHE A 88 2.47 19.75 6.54
CA PHE A 88 1.92 18.84 5.55
C PHE A 88 1.17 19.63 4.48
N THR A 89 1.87 20.00 3.41
CA THR A 89 1.35 20.78 2.28
C THR A 89 1.48 19.98 0.99
N LEU A 90 0.93 20.48 -0.12
CA LEU A 90 1.08 19.82 -1.42
C LEU A 90 2.55 19.66 -1.86
N GLU A 91 3.43 20.57 -1.43
CA GLU A 91 4.86 20.56 -1.74
C GLU A 91 5.63 19.53 -0.91
N THR A 92 5.23 19.33 0.36
CA THR A 92 5.96 18.47 1.31
C THR A 92 5.31 17.10 1.51
N ALA A 93 4.07 16.90 1.06
CA ALA A 93 3.30 15.69 1.34
C ALA A 93 4.00 14.44 0.82
N GLU A 94 4.45 14.42 -0.44
CA GLU A 94 5.11 13.24 -1.02
C GLU A 94 6.35 12.84 -0.22
N GLU A 95 7.21 13.79 0.10
CA GLU A 95 8.43 13.56 0.89
C GLU A 95 8.12 13.03 2.30
N ILE A 96 7.16 13.66 2.99
CA ILE A 96 6.74 13.26 4.34
C ILE A 96 6.14 11.86 4.33
N LEU A 97 5.32 11.52 3.33
CA LEU A 97 4.70 10.20 3.23
C LEU A 97 5.73 9.11 2.93
N ASN A 98 6.66 9.37 2.01
CA ASN A 98 7.73 8.43 1.69
C ASN A 98 8.64 8.19 2.89
N ASP A 99 9.03 9.25 3.60
CA ASP A 99 9.81 9.18 4.84
C ASP A 99 9.05 8.39 5.91
N PHE A 100 7.76 8.69 6.11
CA PHE A 100 6.92 8.02 7.10
C PHE A 100 6.81 6.51 6.81
N ILE A 101 6.59 6.11 5.57
CA ILE A 101 6.48 4.68 5.19
C ILE A 101 7.82 3.95 5.31
N THR A 102 8.92 4.61 4.95
CA THR A 102 10.25 3.97 4.87
C THR A 102 10.92 3.86 6.23
N ASN A 103 10.80 4.90 7.06
CA ASN A 103 11.63 5.06 8.26
C ASN A 103 10.87 4.82 9.57
N SER A 104 9.54 4.85 9.59
CA SER A 104 8.77 4.65 10.82
C SER A 104 8.75 3.19 11.27
N LYS A 105 8.80 2.98 12.57
CA LYS A 105 8.83 1.66 13.22
C LYS A 105 7.61 1.46 14.09
N GLU A 106 7.23 0.19 14.26
CA GLU A 106 6.15 -0.22 15.15
C GLU A 106 6.36 0.40 16.55
N GLY A 107 5.32 1.03 17.08
CA GLY A 107 5.36 1.66 18.40
C GLY A 107 5.89 3.10 18.44
N ASP A 108 6.40 3.65 17.34
CA ASP A 108 6.82 5.05 17.26
C ASP A 108 5.66 6.00 17.60
N LEU A 109 5.95 7.09 18.30
CA LEU A 109 4.95 8.11 18.60
C LEU A 109 4.73 8.96 17.36
N VAL A 110 3.51 8.94 16.84
CA VAL A 110 3.09 9.76 15.71
C VAL A 110 2.21 10.91 16.19
N THR A 111 2.46 12.11 15.68
CA THR A 111 1.65 13.29 15.97
C THR A 111 1.02 13.84 14.69
N PHE A 112 -0.29 14.08 14.74
CA PHE A 112 -1.00 14.85 13.72
C PHE A 112 -1.45 16.17 14.34
N GLU A 113 -1.07 17.29 13.76
CA GLU A 113 -1.69 18.57 14.06
C GLU A 113 -2.80 18.81 13.04
N VAL A 114 -4.04 18.94 13.52
CA VAL A 114 -5.21 19.16 12.66
C VAL A 114 -5.91 20.46 13.00
N ILE A 115 -6.43 21.14 11.98
CA ILE A 115 -7.31 22.30 12.15
C ILE A 115 -8.74 21.82 12.03
N ARG A 116 -9.49 21.91 13.12
CA ARG A 116 -10.87 21.43 13.23
C ARG A 116 -11.83 22.57 13.53
N LYS A 117 -12.96 22.63 12.81
CA LYS A 117 -14.05 23.55 13.13
C LYS A 117 -14.87 23.03 14.32
N ASN A 118 -15.15 23.89 15.29
CA ASN A 118 -16.07 23.57 16.38
C ASN A 118 -17.53 23.79 15.95
N LYS A 119 -18.49 23.44 16.82
CA LYS A 119 -19.93 23.63 16.56
C LYS A 119 -20.34 25.10 16.29
N LYS A 120 -19.49 26.07 16.67
CA LYS A 120 -19.70 27.50 16.43
C LYS A 120 -19.02 28.00 15.14
N GLY A 121 -18.35 27.11 14.40
CA GLY A 121 -17.63 27.44 13.16
C GLY A 121 -16.20 27.95 13.36
N GLU A 122 -15.73 28.10 14.61
CA GLU A 122 -14.37 28.56 14.89
C GLU A 122 -13.36 27.44 14.63
N GLN A 123 -12.26 27.77 13.97
CA GLN A 123 -11.14 26.85 13.74
C GLN A 123 -10.26 26.76 14.99
N LYS A 124 -9.83 25.54 15.34
CA LYS A 124 -8.86 25.28 16.41
C LYS A 124 -7.84 24.26 15.95
N ASN A 125 -6.58 24.48 16.33
CA ASN A 125 -5.52 23.50 16.17
C ASN A 125 -5.62 22.46 17.29
N ILE A 126 -5.54 21.19 16.92
CA ILE A 126 -5.62 20.06 17.83
C ILE A 126 -4.46 19.13 17.51
N ILE A 127 -3.67 18.78 18.52
CA ILE A 127 -2.61 17.79 18.41
C ILE A 127 -3.18 16.43 18.80
N LEU A 128 -3.15 15.50 17.85
CA LEU A 128 -3.57 14.11 18.01
C LEU A 128 -2.32 13.25 18.10
N LYS A 129 -2.29 12.32 19.06
CA LYS A 129 -1.12 11.47 19.30
C LYS A 129 -1.55 10.02 19.32
N GLY A 130 -0.75 9.16 18.70
CA GLY A 130 -0.97 7.72 18.65
C GLY A 130 0.35 6.99 18.47
N LYS A 131 0.38 5.70 18.79
CA LYS A 131 1.53 4.87 18.51
C LYS A 131 1.34 4.15 17.19
N LEU A 132 2.35 4.17 16.33
CA LEU A 132 2.33 3.47 15.05
C LEU A 132 1.98 2.00 15.26
N LYS A 133 0.98 1.55 14.52
CA LYS A 133 0.65 0.13 14.40
C LYS A 133 0.65 -0.23 12.93
N LYS A 134 1.46 -1.20 12.55
CA LYS A 134 1.37 -1.82 11.24
C LYS A 134 0.06 -2.57 11.16
N ILE A 135 -0.58 -2.48 10.00
CA ILE A 135 -1.78 -3.24 9.71
C ILE A 135 -1.41 -4.48 8.90
N LYS A 136 -2.11 -5.58 9.18
CA LYS A 136 -2.00 -6.80 8.40
C LYS A 136 -2.94 -6.69 7.20
N GLN A 137 -2.37 -6.64 6.00
CA GLN A 137 -3.13 -6.69 4.77
C GLN A 137 -2.90 -8.02 4.04
N ILE A 138 -3.95 -8.51 3.39
CA ILE A 138 -3.84 -9.67 2.49
C ILE A 138 -3.73 -9.12 1.07
N LYS A 139 -2.54 -9.20 0.49
CA LYS A 139 -2.35 -8.95 -0.94
C LYS A 139 -2.66 -10.21 -1.72
N LYS A 140 -3.40 -10.06 -2.82
CA LYS A 140 -3.75 -11.18 -3.70
C LYS A 140 -2.86 -11.20 -4.92
N ASN A 141 -2.54 -12.40 -5.40
CA ASN A 141 -1.80 -12.64 -6.63
C ASN A 141 -0.46 -11.87 -6.69
N THR A 142 0.34 -11.95 -5.63
CA THR A 142 1.64 -11.27 -5.58
C THR A 142 2.70 -12.04 -6.36
N LEU A 143 3.62 -11.30 -6.97
CA LEU A 143 4.82 -11.81 -7.60
C LEU A 143 6.02 -11.16 -6.91
N ASP A 144 6.87 -11.98 -6.32
CA ASP A 144 8.13 -11.53 -5.72
C ASP A 144 9.30 -12.20 -6.44
N VAL A 145 10.40 -11.47 -6.63
CA VAL A 145 11.63 -12.06 -7.16
C VAL A 145 12.23 -12.97 -6.09
N PHE A 146 12.70 -14.16 -6.48
CA PHE A 146 13.43 -15.02 -5.55
C PHE A 146 14.68 -14.32 -5.02
N GLU A 147 14.94 -14.43 -3.72
CA GLU A 147 16.13 -13.84 -3.08
C GLU A 147 17.44 -14.35 -3.70
N ASN A 148 17.45 -15.61 -4.14
CA ASN A 148 18.61 -16.28 -4.73
C ASN A 148 18.24 -16.88 -6.09
N MET A 149 18.19 -16.04 -7.14
CA MET A 149 18.00 -16.52 -8.51
C MET A 149 19.29 -17.12 -9.08
N ASN A 150 19.16 -18.19 -9.86
CA ASN A 150 20.27 -18.69 -10.66
C ASN A 150 20.44 -17.87 -11.97
N GLU A 151 21.53 -18.11 -12.70
CA GLU A 151 21.84 -17.39 -13.95
C GLU A 151 20.75 -17.57 -15.02
N GLU A 152 20.19 -18.77 -15.14
CA GLU A 152 19.13 -19.09 -16.10
C GLU A 152 17.84 -18.32 -15.79
N GLN A 153 17.39 -18.33 -14.54
CA GLN A 153 16.22 -17.58 -14.08
C GLN A 153 16.40 -16.07 -14.29
N THR A 154 17.59 -15.55 -13.97
CA THR A 154 17.92 -14.13 -14.17
C THR A 154 17.87 -13.77 -15.66
N PHE A 155 18.46 -14.60 -16.51
CA PHE A 155 18.45 -14.41 -17.96
C PHE A 155 17.02 -14.45 -18.52
N LEU A 156 16.23 -15.45 -18.15
CA LEU A 156 14.85 -15.62 -18.60
C LEU A 156 13.97 -14.46 -18.13
N LEU A 157 14.11 -14.02 -16.87
CA LEU A 157 13.36 -12.89 -16.32
C LEU A 157 13.62 -11.61 -17.11
N LYS A 158 14.90 -11.29 -17.38
CA LYS A 158 15.28 -10.14 -18.21
C LYS A 158 14.65 -10.19 -19.60
N LYS A 159 14.78 -11.34 -20.28
CA LYS A 159 14.19 -11.55 -21.60
C LYS A 159 12.67 -11.43 -21.58
N TRP A 160 12.02 -11.92 -20.53
CA TRP A 160 10.57 -11.84 -20.37
C TRP A 160 10.09 -10.41 -20.14
N LEU A 161 10.81 -9.62 -19.34
CA LEU A 161 10.49 -8.22 -19.05
C LEU A 161 10.91 -7.25 -20.16
N GLY A 162 11.64 -7.72 -21.17
CA GLY A 162 12.19 -6.86 -22.23
C GLY A 162 13.28 -5.90 -21.74
N SER A 163 13.91 -6.20 -20.61
CA SER A 163 15.05 -5.46 -20.08
C SER A 163 16.36 -6.12 -20.55
N GLU A 164 17.31 -5.30 -21.01
CA GLU A 164 18.68 -5.75 -21.38
C GLU A 164 19.55 -6.01 -20.13
#